data_AF-A0A804QY65-F1
#
_entry.id   AF-A0A804QY65-F1
#
_cell.length_a   1.000
_cell.length_b   1.000
_cell.length_c   1.000
_cell.angle_alpha   90.00
_cell.angle_beta   90.00
_cell.angle_gamma   90.00
#
_symmetry.space_group_name_H-M   'P 1'
#
loop_
_entity.id
_entity.type
_entity.pdbx_description
1 polymer ?
#
loop_
_entity_poly.entity_id
_entity_poly.type
_entity_poly.pdbx_seq_one_letter_code
_entity_poly.pdbx_strand_id
1 'polypeptide(L)'
;MQEFVTSVQFTAELYHEMHALDRFQQDYQRKQHEEDGSSVVQRGDNMHILKQEVKSQHKHVKSLRKKSLWSKNLEEVMGKLVDIVHFLHLEIHNAFGLSDSEESQEPTKRRNRLGSAGLALHYANIISQIDTLGWRIKVSRASSVPSNTRDTLYQSLPPTIKSSLRSKLHSFGVKEELTVSQIKAEMEKTLRWLAPIASNTTKAHHGFGWVGEWASTGCELQANWAAGPDPN
;
A
#
# COMPACT_ATOMS: atom_id res chain seq x y z
N MET A 1 22.42 -13.43 0.15
CA MET A 1 21.39 -12.39 0.40
C MET A 1 21.96 -11.23 1.21
N GLN A 2 22.69 -11.47 2.30
CA GLN A 2 23.30 -10.41 3.13
C GLN A 2 24.16 -9.42 2.34
N GLU A 3 25.04 -9.88 1.44
CA GLU A 3 25.85 -8.98 0.60
C GLU A 3 25.02 -8.07 -0.33
N PHE A 4 23.87 -8.55 -0.80
CA PHE A 4 22.95 -7.75 -1.61
C PHE A 4 22.31 -6.65 -0.77
N VAL A 5 21.83 -7.00 0.43
CA VAL A 5 21.28 -6.03 1.40
C VAL A 5 22.31 -4.97 1.77
N THR A 6 23.56 -5.36 2.06
CA THR A 6 24.64 -4.41 2.33
C THR A 6 24.93 -3.50 1.12
N SER A 7 24.86 -4.04 -0.10
CA SER A 7 25.06 -3.23 -1.32
C SER A 7 23.91 -2.26 -1.59
N VAL A 8 22.67 -2.65 -1.28
CA VAL A 8 21.49 -1.78 -1.30
C VAL A 8 21.67 -0.64 -0.30
N GLN A 9 22.11 -0.95 0.92
CA GLN A 9 22.38 0.05 1.96
C GLN A 9 23.48 1.04 1.53
N PHE A 10 24.59 0.56 0.98
CA PHE A 10 25.62 1.43 0.41
C PHE A 10 25.13 2.27 -0.77
N THR A 11 24.09 1.82 -1.49
CA THR A 11 23.46 2.60 -2.56
C THR A 11 22.67 3.77 -1.99
N ALA A 12 21.92 3.56 -0.90
CA ALA A 12 21.21 4.63 -0.21
C ALA A 12 22.19 5.65 0.40
N GLU A 13 23.24 5.18 1.07
CA GLU A 13 24.31 6.03 1.61
C GLU A 13 25.02 6.81 0.50
N LEU A 14 25.30 6.18 -0.64
CA LEU A 14 25.90 6.86 -1.79
C LEU A 14 25.05 8.05 -2.28
N TYR A 15 23.72 7.92 -2.32
CA TYR A 15 22.85 9.04 -2.71
C TYR A 15 22.98 10.22 -1.73
N HIS A 16 22.93 9.95 -0.42
CA HIS A 16 23.07 10.99 0.60
C HIS A 16 24.45 11.66 0.54
N GLU A 17 25.53 10.89 0.39
CA GLU A 17 26.89 11.40 0.36
C GLU A 17 27.23 12.14 -0.94
N MET A 18 26.60 11.77 -2.07
CA MET A 18 26.69 12.51 -3.32
C MET A 18 26.01 13.88 -3.22
N HIS A 19 24.85 13.96 -2.55
CA HIS A 19 24.23 15.24 -2.23
C HIS A 19 25.05 16.07 -1.23
N ALA A 20 25.72 15.44 -0.27
CA ALA A 20 26.64 16.13 0.62
C ALA A 20 27.85 16.70 -0.13
N LEU A 21 28.42 15.95 -1.07
CA LEU A 21 29.52 16.40 -1.93
C LEU A 21 29.15 17.65 -2.73
N ASP A 22 27.94 17.69 -3.29
CA ASP A 22 27.45 18.87 -4.02
C ASP A 22 27.38 20.11 -3.11
N ARG A 23 26.90 19.95 -1.87
CA ARG A 23 26.91 21.03 -0.87
C ARG A 23 28.33 21.51 -0.53
N PHE A 24 29.27 20.59 -0.26
CA PHE A 24 30.65 20.97 0.03
C PHE A 24 31.32 21.70 -1.14
N GLN A 25 30.97 21.34 -2.38
CA GLN A 25 31.46 21.99 -3.57
C GLN A 25 30.89 23.41 -3.72
N GLN A 26 29.60 23.60 -3.43
CA GLN A 26 28.96 24.91 -3.39
C GLN A 26 29.55 25.81 -2.29
N ASP A 27 29.83 25.26 -1.11
CA ASP A 27 30.45 25.99 0.00
C ASP A 27 31.88 26.41 -0.32
N TYR A 28 32.64 25.55 -0.99
CA TYR A 28 33.97 25.88 -1.51
C TYR A 28 33.91 27.02 -2.53
N GLN A 29 32.98 26.97 -3.49
CA GLN A 29 32.80 28.04 -4.48
C GLN A 29 32.34 29.35 -3.85
N ARG A 30 31.40 29.31 -2.91
CA ARG A 30 30.92 30.51 -2.18
C ARG A 30 32.06 31.19 -1.44
N LYS A 31 32.90 30.42 -0.76
CA LYS A 31 34.03 30.97 0.01
C LYS A 31 35.16 31.48 -0.90
N GLN A 32 35.27 31.00 -2.14
CA GLN A 32 36.14 31.62 -3.15
C GLN A 32 35.65 33.01 -3.57
N HIS A 33 34.34 33.26 -3.59
CA HIS A 33 33.77 34.57 -3.91
C HIS A 33 33.75 35.55 -2.72
N GLU A 34 33.61 35.06 -1.49
CA GLU A 34 33.70 35.89 -0.26
C GLU A 34 35.14 36.35 0.06
N GLU A 35 36.12 35.78 -0.65
CA GLU A 35 37.55 35.98 -0.41
C GLU A 35 38.11 37.33 -0.89
N ASP A 36 37.32 38.14 -1.58
CA ASP A 36 37.72 39.47 -2.08
C ASP A 36 37.78 40.57 -0.97
N GLY A 37 37.47 40.26 0.30
CA GLY A 37 37.38 41.25 1.38
C GLY A 37 38.09 40.96 2.72
N SER A 38 38.85 39.87 2.88
CA SER A 38 39.33 39.37 4.21
C SER A 38 40.85 39.16 4.34
N SER A 39 41.34 39.09 5.59
CA SER A 39 42.76 39.00 6.01
C SER A 39 43.50 37.76 5.45
N VAL A 40 44.70 37.99 4.92
CA VAL A 40 45.47 37.06 4.06
C VAL A 40 45.95 35.78 4.75
N VAL A 41 46.19 35.80 6.06
CA VAL A 41 46.79 34.64 6.77
C VAL A 41 45.74 33.60 7.17
N GLN A 42 44.57 34.03 7.68
CA GLN A 42 43.46 33.10 8.00
C GLN A 42 42.74 32.59 6.73
N ARG A 43 42.92 33.29 5.59
CA ARG A 43 42.38 32.96 4.27
C ARG A 43 42.96 31.67 3.69
N GLY A 44 44.28 31.56 3.66
CA GLY A 44 44.97 30.40 3.08
C GLY A 44 44.64 29.09 3.79
N ASP A 45 44.59 29.13 5.12
CA ASP A 45 44.32 27.95 5.94
C ASP A 45 42.87 27.48 5.80
N ASN A 46 41.90 28.38 5.84
CA ASN A 46 40.47 28.05 5.66
C ASN A 46 40.14 27.49 4.27
N MET A 47 40.73 28.06 3.23
CA MET A 47 40.56 27.60 1.85
C MET A 47 41.18 26.21 1.65
N HIS A 48 42.36 25.99 2.25
CA HIS A 48 43.03 24.71 2.21
C HIS A 48 42.24 23.61 2.95
N ILE A 49 41.65 23.92 4.11
CA ILE A 49 40.79 23.02 4.87
C ILE A 49 39.58 22.57 4.04
N LEU A 50 38.85 23.50 3.42
CA LEU A 50 37.71 23.15 2.58
C LEU A 50 38.11 22.33 1.34
N LYS A 51 39.24 22.65 0.72
CA LYS A 51 39.80 21.88 -0.39
C LYS A 51 40.15 20.45 0.02
N GLN A 52 40.66 20.26 1.24
CA GLN A 52 40.92 18.93 1.80
C GLN A 52 39.63 18.18 2.08
N GLU A 53 38.61 18.85 2.61
CA GLU A 53 37.29 18.27 2.89
C GLU A 53 36.61 17.77 1.61
N VAL A 54 36.54 18.61 0.57
CA VAL A 54 35.96 18.23 -0.75
C VAL A 54 36.70 17.02 -1.33
N LYS A 55 38.03 16.95 -1.21
CA LYS A 55 38.82 15.80 -1.67
C LYS A 55 38.55 14.54 -0.84
N SER A 56 38.41 14.68 0.48
CA SER A 56 38.06 13.59 1.37
C SER A 56 36.70 13.01 1.02
N GLN A 57 35.70 13.89 0.85
CA GLN A 57 34.35 13.53 0.46
C GLN A 57 34.31 12.85 -0.92
N HIS A 58 35.08 13.34 -1.88
CA HIS A 58 35.18 12.72 -3.20
C HIS A 58 35.78 11.30 -3.14
N LYS A 59 36.77 11.07 -2.26
CA LYS A 59 37.29 9.72 -1.99
C LYS A 59 36.24 8.84 -1.33
N HIS A 60 35.47 9.39 -0.40
CA HIS A 60 34.41 8.66 0.29
C HIS A 60 33.32 8.20 -0.69
N VAL A 61 32.77 9.10 -1.51
CA VAL A 61 31.80 8.79 -2.57
C VAL A 61 32.34 7.75 -3.55
N LYS A 62 33.61 7.87 -3.96
CA LYS A 62 34.25 6.88 -4.84
C LYS A 62 34.35 5.49 -4.19
N SER A 63 34.59 5.44 -2.88
CA SER A 63 34.62 4.17 -2.13
C SER A 63 33.22 3.55 -1.98
N LEU A 64 32.20 4.37 -1.73
CA LEU A 64 30.80 3.93 -1.64
C LEU A 64 30.29 3.41 -2.98
N ARG A 65 30.61 4.10 -4.08
CA ARG A 65 30.24 3.69 -5.44
C ARG A 65 30.74 2.28 -5.77
N LYS A 66 31.96 1.94 -5.35
CA LYS A 66 32.57 0.60 -5.54
C LYS A 66 31.95 -0.51 -4.68
N LYS A 67 31.28 -0.15 -3.58
CA LYS A 67 30.62 -1.09 -2.66
C LYS A 67 29.11 -1.20 -2.90
N SER A 68 28.53 -0.21 -3.57
CA SER A 68 27.11 -0.11 -3.88
C SER A 68 26.69 -0.99 -5.06
N LEU A 69 25.40 -1.00 -5.36
CA LEU A 69 24.87 -1.65 -6.56
C LEU A 69 25.36 -1.00 -7.88
N TRP A 70 25.86 0.24 -7.83
CA TRP A 70 26.34 0.97 -9.01
C TRP A 70 27.59 0.36 -9.68
N SER A 71 28.33 -0.49 -8.97
CA SER A 71 29.48 -1.21 -9.51
C SER A 71 29.17 -2.67 -9.85
N LYS A 72 27.92 -3.11 -9.67
CA LYS A 72 27.51 -4.50 -9.96
C LYS A 72 26.91 -4.61 -11.36
N ASN A 73 26.97 -5.81 -11.93
CA ASN A 73 26.32 -6.10 -13.20
C ASN A 73 24.79 -6.20 -13.00
N LEU A 74 24.02 -5.68 -13.96
CA LEU A 74 22.56 -5.77 -13.98
C LEU A 74 22.05 -7.21 -13.86
N GLU A 75 22.73 -8.17 -14.49
CA GLU A 75 22.36 -9.59 -14.43
C GLU A 75 22.46 -10.16 -13.01
N GLU A 76 23.50 -9.79 -12.26
CA GLU A 76 23.67 -10.21 -10.87
C GLU A 76 22.58 -9.62 -9.96
N VAL A 77 22.24 -8.35 -10.18
CA VAL A 77 21.16 -7.67 -9.44
C VAL A 77 19.82 -8.32 -9.74
N MET A 78 19.54 -8.59 -11.02
CA MET A 78 18.31 -9.25 -11.45
C MET A 78 18.18 -10.66 -10.87
N GLY A 79 19.26 -11.44 -10.87
CA GLY A 79 19.27 -12.76 -10.23
C GLY A 79 18.89 -12.70 -8.74
N LYS A 80 19.43 -11.73 -7.99
CA LYS A 80 19.06 -11.55 -6.57
C LYS A 80 17.62 -11.06 -6.37
N LEU A 81 17.10 -10.24 -7.27
CA LEU A 81 15.69 -9.83 -7.23
C LEU A 81 14.76 -11.01 -7.50
N VAL A 82 15.10 -11.87 -8.47
CA VAL A 82 14.35 -13.09 -8.75
C VAL A 82 14.35 -14.03 -7.54
N ASP A 83 15.49 -14.20 -6.86
CA ASP A 83 15.55 -14.98 -5.61
C ASP A 83 14.63 -14.42 -4.52
N ILE A 84 14.58 -13.09 -4.36
CA ILE A 84 13.70 -12.41 -3.39
C ILE A 84 12.23 -12.62 -3.76
N VAL A 85 11.86 -12.48 -5.03
CA VAL A 85 10.49 -12.69 -5.50
C VAL A 85 10.07 -14.14 -5.30
N HIS A 86 10.95 -15.11 -5.59
CA HIS A 86 10.68 -16.53 -5.31
C HIS A 86 10.52 -16.80 -3.81
N PHE A 87 11.37 -16.18 -2.98
CA PHE A 87 11.26 -16.28 -1.53
C PHE A 87 9.93 -15.70 -1.01
N LEU A 88 9.53 -14.51 -1.49
CA LEU A 88 8.25 -13.90 -1.15
C LEU A 88 7.08 -14.77 -1.61
N HIS A 89 7.14 -15.32 -2.83
CA HIS A 89 6.13 -16.24 -3.33
C HIS A 89 6.02 -17.49 -2.45
N LEU A 90 7.15 -18.06 -2.03
CA LEU A 90 7.19 -19.21 -1.12
C LEU A 90 6.68 -18.87 0.27
N GLU A 91 7.02 -17.70 0.81
CA GLU A 91 6.58 -17.25 2.14
C GLU A 91 5.07 -16.96 2.15
N ILE A 92 4.55 -16.35 1.08
CA ILE A 92 3.11 -16.16 0.86
C ILE A 92 2.43 -17.53 0.72
N HIS A 93 3.00 -18.45 -0.05
CA HIS A 93 2.47 -19.81 -0.14
C HIS A 93 2.54 -20.55 1.20
N ASN A 94 3.54 -20.33 2.04
CA ASN A 94 3.59 -20.96 3.37
C ASN A 94 2.57 -20.34 4.34
N ALA A 95 2.40 -19.01 4.30
CA ALA A 95 1.46 -18.30 5.15
C ALA A 95 -0.01 -18.49 4.74
N PHE A 96 -0.29 -18.69 3.44
CA PHE A 96 -1.65 -18.72 2.89
C PHE A 96 -1.98 -20.00 2.09
N GLY A 97 -0.98 -20.79 1.70
CA GLY A 97 -1.10 -22.00 0.88
C GLY A 97 -0.89 -23.28 1.70
N LEU A 98 -1.91 -23.65 2.47
CA LEU A 98 -2.09 -25.03 2.91
C LEU A 98 -3.21 -25.66 2.08
N SER A 99 -2.84 -26.25 0.93
CA SER A 99 -3.62 -27.29 0.26
C SER A 99 -2.76 -27.93 -0.83
N ASP A 100 -2.18 -29.09 -0.53
CA ASP A 100 -2.43 -30.30 -1.31
C ASP A 100 -1.64 -31.47 -0.70
N SER A 101 -2.29 -32.17 0.22
CA SER A 101 -2.13 -33.62 0.31
C SER A 101 -3.45 -34.21 0.79
N GLU A 102 -3.94 -35.16 0.01
CA GLU A 102 -5.08 -36.06 0.25
C GLU A 102 -6.50 -35.50 0.06
N GLU A 103 -6.91 -35.52 -1.23
CA GLU A 103 -8.09 -36.25 -1.71
C GLU A 103 -9.44 -36.05 -0.98
N SER A 104 -10.32 -35.23 -1.57
CA SER A 104 -11.69 -35.66 -1.94
C SER A 104 -12.39 -34.57 -2.76
N GLN A 105 -13.15 -35.01 -3.76
CA GLN A 105 -13.87 -34.17 -4.71
C GLN A 105 -14.97 -33.33 -4.03
N GLU A 106 -14.82 -32.00 -3.99
CA GLU A 106 -15.96 -31.08 -4.13
C GLU A 106 -15.49 -29.66 -4.55
N PRO A 107 -15.98 -29.05 -5.65
CA PRO A 107 -15.36 -27.87 -6.25
C PRO A 107 -15.69 -26.53 -5.58
N THR A 108 -16.24 -26.50 -4.36
CA THR A 108 -16.87 -25.26 -3.85
C THR A 108 -16.17 -24.53 -2.71
N LYS A 109 -14.96 -24.93 -2.27
CA LYS A 109 -14.30 -24.23 -1.15
C LYS A 109 -12.77 -24.22 -1.22
N ARG A 110 -12.18 -23.84 -2.36
CA ARG A 110 -10.84 -23.20 -2.33
C ARG A 110 -11.03 -21.85 -1.61
N ARG A 111 -10.86 -21.85 -0.29
CA ARG A 111 -11.05 -20.67 0.57
C ARG A 111 -9.94 -19.68 0.24
N ASN A 112 -10.21 -18.83 -0.75
CA ASN A 112 -9.56 -17.52 -0.92
C ASN A 112 -9.96 -16.64 0.27
N ARG A 113 -9.52 -17.02 1.47
CA ARG A 113 -9.74 -16.27 2.69
C ARG A 113 -8.73 -15.14 2.66
N LEU A 114 -9.26 -13.93 2.53
CA LEU A 114 -8.53 -12.73 2.89
C LEU A 114 -7.92 -12.94 4.29
N GLY A 115 -6.65 -12.54 4.47
CA GLY A 115 -6.02 -12.52 5.79
C GLY A 115 -6.80 -11.64 6.78
N SER A 116 -6.46 -11.65 8.07
CA SER A 116 -7.15 -10.86 9.11
C SER A 116 -7.35 -9.38 8.71
N ALA A 117 -6.35 -8.78 8.08
CA ALA A 117 -6.39 -7.42 7.56
C ALA A 117 -7.36 -7.28 6.37
N GLY A 118 -7.35 -8.20 5.40
CA GLY A 118 -8.27 -8.17 4.27
C GLY A 118 -9.73 -8.43 4.68
N LEU A 119 -9.97 -9.27 5.69
CA LEU A 119 -11.30 -9.44 6.30
C LEU A 119 -11.78 -8.16 6.99
N ALA A 120 -10.90 -7.47 7.72
CA ALA A 120 -11.21 -6.19 8.35
C ALA A 120 -11.60 -5.12 7.31
N LEU A 121 -10.84 -5.01 6.22
CA LEU A 121 -11.16 -4.12 5.10
C LEU A 121 -12.48 -4.49 4.42
N HIS A 122 -12.72 -5.79 4.22
CA HIS A 122 -13.97 -6.26 3.64
C HIS A 122 -15.18 -5.89 4.51
N TYR A 123 -15.09 -6.05 5.83
CA TYR A 123 -16.14 -5.60 6.76
C TYR A 123 -16.30 -4.08 6.80
N ALA A 124 -15.21 -3.32 6.77
CA ALA A 124 -15.25 -1.87 6.71
C ALA A 124 -15.96 -1.36 5.44
N ASN A 125 -15.74 -2.01 4.29
CA ASN A 125 -16.42 -1.69 3.05
C ASN A 125 -17.93 -2.01 3.10
N ILE A 126 -18.32 -3.12 3.71
CA ILE A 126 -19.74 -3.46 3.92
C ILE A 126 -20.42 -2.42 4.83
N ILE A 127 -19.78 -2.06 5.95
CA ILE A 127 -20.30 -1.03 6.86
C ILE A 127 -20.44 0.31 6.14
N SER A 128 -19.50 0.68 5.28
CA SER A 128 -19.55 1.93 4.50
C SER A 128 -20.69 1.92 3.47
N GLN A 129 -20.97 0.77 2.84
CA GLN A 129 -22.13 0.61 1.96
C GLN A 129 -23.44 0.75 2.73
N ILE A 130 -23.54 0.13 3.91
CA ILE A 130 -24.72 0.24 4.79
C ILE A 130 -24.90 1.69 5.26
N ASP A 131 -23.83 2.39 5.61
CA ASP A 131 -23.89 3.79 6.03
C ASP A 131 -24.36 4.72 4.88
N THR A 132 -23.86 4.50 3.67
CA THR A 132 -24.28 5.24 2.47
C THR A 132 -25.76 5.00 2.16
N LEU A 133 -26.26 3.78 2.37
CA LEU A 133 -27.68 3.46 2.20
C LEU A 133 -28.54 4.01 3.32
N GLY A 134 -28.07 3.94 4.56
CA GLY A 134 -28.68 4.59 5.71
C GLY A 134 -28.81 6.10 5.47
N TRP A 135 -27.78 6.73 4.90
CA TRP A 135 -27.82 8.13 4.47
C TRP A 135 -28.84 8.37 3.36
N ARG A 136 -28.89 7.52 2.32
CA ARG A 136 -29.90 7.64 1.24
C ARG A 136 -31.33 7.53 1.76
N ILE A 137 -31.59 6.63 2.71
CA ILE A 137 -32.91 6.47 3.38
C ILE A 137 -33.18 7.63 4.37
N LYS A 138 -32.14 8.23 4.95
CA LYS A 138 -32.26 9.37 5.87
C LYS A 138 -32.59 10.68 5.16
N VAL A 139 -31.97 10.94 4.02
CA VAL A 139 -31.97 12.25 3.34
C VAL A 139 -32.91 12.30 2.15
N SER A 140 -33.05 11.19 1.42
CA SER A 140 -34.06 11.09 0.36
C SER A 140 -35.28 10.40 0.94
N ARG A 141 -36.49 10.92 0.72
CA ARG A 141 -37.78 10.25 1.03
C ARG A 141 -37.99 8.95 0.20
N ALA A 142 -36.91 8.23 -0.11
CA ALA A 142 -36.94 6.95 -0.79
C ALA A 142 -37.50 5.91 0.20
N SER A 143 -38.77 5.58 0.01
CA SER A 143 -39.47 4.55 0.77
C SER A 143 -39.00 3.13 0.44
N SER A 144 -38.20 2.94 -0.62
CA SER A 144 -37.75 1.63 -1.04
C SER A 144 -36.25 1.62 -1.32
N VAL A 145 -35.59 0.59 -0.79
CA VAL A 145 -34.24 0.23 -1.20
C VAL A 145 -34.36 -0.49 -2.54
N PRO A 146 -33.65 -0.05 -3.60
CA PRO A 146 -33.66 -0.75 -4.88
C PRO A 146 -33.23 -2.21 -4.72
N SER A 147 -33.91 -3.17 -5.37
CA SER A 147 -33.59 -4.60 -5.21
C SER A 147 -32.13 -4.90 -5.51
N ASN A 148 -31.57 -4.25 -6.55
CA ASN A 148 -30.17 -4.42 -6.93
C ASN A 148 -29.20 -4.17 -5.77
N THR A 149 -29.51 -3.22 -4.90
CA THR A 149 -28.65 -2.78 -3.81
C THR A 149 -28.70 -3.77 -2.66
N ARG A 150 -29.90 -4.28 -2.34
CA ARG A 150 -30.07 -5.35 -1.36
C ARG A 150 -29.32 -6.60 -1.81
N ASP A 151 -29.41 -6.94 -3.10
CA ASP A 151 -28.78 -8.12 -3.65
C ASP A 151 -27.25 -7.96 -3.67
N THR A 152 -26.72 -6.80 -4.03
CA THR A 152 -25.28 -6.49 -3.94
C THR A 152 -24.77 -6.56 -2.50
N LEU A 153 -25.47 -5.95 -1.55
CA LEU A 153 -25.12 -6.03 -0.13
C LEU A 153 -25.09 -7.48 0.34
N TYR A 154 -26.14 -8.24 0.03
CA TYR A 154 -26.23 -9.64 0.41
C TYR A 154 -25.09 -10.45 -0.21
N GLN A 155 -24.77 -10.22 -1.49
CA GLN A 155 -23.65 -10.91 -2.15
C GLN A 155 -22.29 -10.53 -1.57
N SER A 156 -22.12 -9.30 -1.12
CA SER A 156 -20.90 -8.83 -0.47
C SER A 156 -20.66 -9.45 0.91
N LEU A 157 -21.67 -10.05 1.57
CA LEU A 157 -21.48 -10.67 2.88
C LEU A 157 -20.66 -11.96 2.82
N PRO A 158 -19.76 -12.20 3.80
CA PRO A 158 -19.08 -13.47 3.94
C PRO A 158 -20.05 -14.65 4.11
N PRO A 159 -19.70 -15.86 3.65
CA PRO A 159 -20.57 -17.03 3.73
C PRO A 159 -21.06 -17.38 5.15
N THR A 160 -20.23 -17.12 6.16
CA THR A 160 -20.54 -17.33 7.59
C THR A 160 -21.60 -16.36 8.10
N ILE A 161 -21.58 -15.11 7.62
CA ILE A 161 -22.61 -14.13 7.95
C ILE A 161 -23.87 -14.43 7.16
N LYS A 162 -23.77 -14.82 5.88
CA LYS A 162 -24.92 -15.24 5.07
C LYS A 162 -25.70 -16.38 5.74
N SER A 163 -25.01 -17.41 6.25
CA SER A 163 -25.68 -18.54 6.93
C SER A 163 -26.31 -18.13 8.27
N SER A 164 -25.59 -17.35 9.10
CA SER A 164 -26.12 -16.84 10.37
C SER A 164 -27.30 -15.89 10.15
N LEU A 165 -27.22 -15.02 9.13
CA LEU A 165 -28.29 -14.11 8.76
C LEU A 165 -29.52 -14.86 8.25
N ARG A 166 -29.35 -15.86 7.37
CA ARG A 166 -30.47 -16.74 6.96
C ARG A 166 -31.11 -17.41 8.16
N SER A 167 -30.32 -18.02 9.05
CA SER A 167 -30.84 -18.66 10.25
C SER A 167 -31.60 -17.68 11.14
N LYS A 168 -31.05 -16.48 11.37
CA LYS A 168 -31.72 -15.42 12.14
C LYS A 168 -32.99 -14.90 11.47
N LEU A 169 -33.01 -14.76 10.15
CA LEU A 169 -34.20 -14.37 9.38
C LEU A 169 -35.29 -15.44 9.45
N HIS A 170 -34.92 -16.73 9.37
CA HIS A 170 -35.87 -17.83 9.51
C HIS A 170 -36.38 -17.99 10.96
N SER A 171 -35.58 -17.64 11.97
CA SER A 171 -36.01 -17.61 13.37
C SER A 171 -36.74 -16.33 13.78
N PHE A 172 -36.59 -15.25 13.02
CA PHE A 172 -37.37 -14.01 13.15
C PHE A 172 -38.78 -14.29 12.62
N GLY A 173 -39.55 -15.05 13.40
CA GLY A 173 -41.00 -15.12 13.22
C GLY A 173 -41.56 -13.72 13.33
N VAL A 174 -42.37 -13.33 12.33
CA VAL A 174 -43.09 -12.06 12.22
C VAL A 174 -43.96 -11.84 13.48
N LYS A 175 -43.36 -11.34 14.56
CA LYS A 175 -44.07 -11.07 15.82
C LYS A 175 -43.92 -9.63 16.31
N GLU A 176 -43.01 -8.87 15.72
CA GLU A 176 -42.85 -7.47 16.06
C GLU A 176 -42.58 -6.69 14.78
N GLU A 177 -43.66 -6.14 14.22
CA GLU A 177 -43.62 -5.24 13.07
C GLU A 177 -43.00 -3.93 13.56
N LEU A 178 -41.67 -3.91 13.68
CA LEU A 178 -40.93 -2.72 14.09
C LEU A 178 -41.25 -1.61 13.11
N THR A 179 -41.73 -0.48 13.64
CA THR A 179 -42.05 0.65 12.80
C THR A 179 -40.80 1.13 12.07
N VAL A 180 -40.96 1.67 10.86
CA VAL A 180 -39.85 2.23 10.07
C VAL A 180 -39.03 3.24 10.89
N SER A 181 -39.69 3.95 11.81
CA SER A 181 -39.05 4.90 12.74
C SER A 181 -38.09 4.23 13.74
N GLN A 182 -38.48 3.09 14.33
CA GLN A 182 -37.67 2.33 15.27
C GLN A 182 -36.49 1.67 14.56
N ILE A 183 -36.71 1.10 13.37
CA ILE A 183 -35.65 0.52 12.54
C ILE A 183 -34.61 1.59 12.18
N LYS A 184 -35.05 2.79 11.81
CA LYS A 184 -34.17 3.92 11.49
C LYS A 184 -33.35 4.37 12.71
N ALA A 185 -33.97 4.43 13.89
CA ALA A 185 -33.32 4.83 15.13
C ALA A 185 -32.24 3.82 15.57
N GLU A 186 -32.55 2.52 15.53
CA GLU A 186 -31.60 1.46 15.89
C GLU A 186 -30.44 1.36 14.87
N MET A 187 -30.75 1.52 13.58
CA MET A 187 -29.73 1.61 12.54
C MET A 187 -28.78 2.79 12.78
N GLU A 188 -29.31 3.97 13.12
CA GLU A 188 -28.50 5.15 13.41
C GLU A 188 -27.64 4.97 14.66
N LYS A 189 -28.23 4.45 15.74
CA LYS A 189 -27.51 4.21 16.99
C LYS A 189 -26.30 3.29 16.76
N THR A 190 -26.47 2.28 15.92
CA THR A 190 -25.43 1.30 15.58
C THR A 190 -24.39 1.88 14.62
N LEU A 191 -24.81 2.59 13.58
CA LEU A 191 -23.88 3.20 12.62
C LEU A 191 -23.08 4.38 13.21
N ARG A 192 -23.61 5.09 14.20
CA ARG A 192 -22.93 6.23 14.85
C ARG A 192 -21.52 5.89 15.34
N TRP A 193 -21.32 4.66 15.84
CA TRP A 193 -20.01 4.21 16.31
C TRP A 193 -19.29 3.29 15.30
N LEU A 194 -20.01 2.58 14.44
CA LEU A 194 -19.40 1.70 13.42
C LEU A 194 -18.84 2.46 12.21
N ALA A 195 -19.53 3.50 11.73
CA ALA A 195 -19.11 4.29 10.57
C ALA A 195 -17.70 4.90 10.74
N PRO A 196 -17.35 5.55 11.87
CA PRO A 196 -15.99 6.07 12.06
C PRO A 196 -14.94 4.96 12.15
N ILE A 197 -15.27 3.81 12.73
CA ILE A 197 -14.36 2.65 12.79
C ILE A 197 -14.10 2.11 11.38
N ALA A 198 -15.16 1.91 10.59
CA ALA A 198 -15.03 1.48 9.20
C ALA A 198 -14.22 2.47 8.37
N SER A 199 -14.48 3.78 8.51
CA SER A 199 -13.69 4.82 7.86
C SER A 199 -12.21 4.74 8.25
N ASN A 200 -11.92 4.55 9.53
CA ASN A 200 -10.54 4.41 10.02
C ASN A 200 -9.87 3.12 9.52
N THR A 201 -10.58 1.99 9.48
CA THR A 201 -10.05 0.74 8.92
C THR A 201 -9.77 0.88 7.43
N THR A 202 -10.71 1.45 6.66
CA THR A 202 -10.49 1.73 5.23
C THR A 202 -9.30 2.67 5.04
N LYS A 203 -9.19 3.76 5.82
CA LYS A 203 -8.07 4.71 5.75
C LYS A 203 -6.74 4.09 6.16
N ALA A 204 -6.70 3.27 7.21
CA ALA A 204 -5.49 2.56 7.64
C ALA A 204 -4.98 1.62 6.54
N HIS A 205 -5.91 0.98 5.81
CA HIS A 205 -5.59 0.19 4.63
C HIS A 205 -5.19 1.03 3.41
N HIS A 206 -5.74 2.24 3.24
CA HIS A 206 -5.29 3.20 2.22
C HIS A 206 -3.96 3.90 2.58
N GLY A 207 -3.54 3.85 3.85
CA GLY A 207 -2.18 4.23 4.29
C GLY A 207 -1.09 3.32 3.72
N PHE A 208 -1.49 2.17 3.16
CA PHE A 208 -0.70 1.32 2.27
C PHE A 208 -0.79 1.80 0.80
N GLY A 209 -1.03 3.09 0.59
CA GLY A 209 -1.38 3.72 -0.70
C GLY A 209 -0.30 3.68 -1.77
N TRP A 210 0.92 3.26 -1.43
CA TRP A 210 1.97 3.02 -2.43
C TRP A 210 1.87 1.66 -3.13
N VAL A 211 1.15 0.69 -2.54
CA VAL A 211 1.00 -0.66 -3.12
C VAL A 211 -0.35 -0.84 -3.82
N GLY A 212 -1.36 -0.03 -3.49
CA GLY A 212 -2.67 -0.04 -4.14
C GLY A 212 -2.63 0.46 -5.59
N GLU A 213 -1.76 1.43 -5.91
CA GLU A 213 -1.62 1.98 -7.26
C GLU A 213 -1.20 0.90 -8.28
N TRP A 214 -0.34 -0.06 -7.91
CA TRP A 214 0.09 -1.15 -8.79
C TRP A 214 -1.03 -2.14 -9.15
N ALA A 215 -1.97 -2.39 -8.24
CA ALA A 215 -3.11 -3.28 -8.52
C ALA A 215 -4.10 -2.64 -9.51
N SER A 216 -4.15 -1.30 -9.57
CA SER A 216 -4.96 -0.56 -10.54
C SER A 216 -4.28 -0.44 -11.90
N THR A 217 -2.95 -0.29 -11.96
CA THR A 217 -2.20 -0.15 -13.22
C THR A 217 -2.22 -1.42 -14.07
N GLY A 218 -2.32 -2.61 -13.46
CA GLY A 218 -2.39 -3.88 -14.20
C GLY A 218 -3.67 -4.06 -15.03
N CYS A 219 -4.77 -3.39 -14.66
CA CYS A 219 -6.05 -3.52 -15.36
C CYS A 219 -6.17 -2.53 -16.52
N GLU A 220 -5.55 -1.34 -16.44
CA GLU A 220 -5.54 -0.35 -17.53
C GLU A 220 -4.73 -0.82 -18.74
N LEU A 221 -3.64 -1.57 -18.53
CA LEU A 221 -2.86 -2.15 -19.62
C LEU A 221 -3.61 -3.24 -20.40
N GLN A 222 -4.54 -3.95 -19.76
CA GLN A 222 -5.33 -5.00 -20.42
C GLN A 222 -6.53 -4.42 -21.20
N ALA A 223 -7.09 -3.28 -20.75
CA ALA A 223 -8.13 -2.57 -21.49
C ALA A 223 -7.60 -1.93 -22.79
N ASN A 224 -6.36 -1.44 -22.79
CA ASN A 224 -5.74 -0.83 -23.97
C ASN A 224 -5.25 -1.85 -25.02
N TRP A 225 -5.12 -3.14 -24.67
CA TRP A 225 -4.77 -4.18 -25.64
C TRP A 225 -6.01 -4.83 -26.29
N ALA A 226 -7.19 -4.64 -25.70
CA ALA A 226 -8.46 -5.09 -26.28
C ALA A 226 -9.05 -4.10 -27.30
N ALA A 227 -8.56 -2.85 -27.33
CA ALA A 227 -8.84 -1.90 -28.40
C ALA A 227 -7.79 -2.06 -29.51
N GLY A 228 -8.01 -3.04 -30.39
CA GLY A 228 -7.24 -3.14 -31.64
C GLY A 228 -7.40 -1.88 -32.49
N PRO A 229 -6.43 -1.55 -33.36
CA PRO A 229 -6.52 -0.39 -34.23
C PRO A 229 -7.70 -0.59 -35.21
N ASP A 230 -8.57 0.41 -35.29
CA ASP A 230 -9.60 0.48 -36.32
C ASP A 230 -8.96 0.40 -37.71
N PRO A 231 -9.51 -0.39 -38.64
CA PRO A 231 -9.01 -0.45 -40.00
C PRO A 231 -9.48 0.80 -40.75
N ASN A 232 -8.52 1.59 -41.23
CA ASN A 232 -8.68 2.48 -42.37
C ASN A 232 -7.45 2.36 -43.27
#